data_AF-A0A0Q5HIE1-F1
#
_entry.id   AF-A0A0Q5HIE1-F1
#
_cell.length_a   1.000
_cell.length_b   1.000
_cell.length_c   1.000
_cell.angle_alpha   90.00
_cell.angle_beta   90.00
_cell.angle_gamma   90.00
#
_symmetry.space_group_name_H-M   'P 1'
#
loop_
_entity.id
_entity.type
_entity.pdbx_description
1 polymer ?
#
loop_
_entity_poly.entity_id
_entity_poly.type
_entity_poly.pdbx_seq_one_letter_code
_entity_poly.pdbx_strand_id
1 'polypeptide(L)'
;MLAMLAAVAKMERDLNVERIQAGLTRAKAEGKTLGTPAKTTLEQRQAKVHGYANKQSVSELAKLHGVSRATFFTVVRPSGTKV
;
A
#
# COMPACT_ATOMS: atom_id res chain seq x y z
N MET A 1 -20.63 9.48 -36.96
CA MET A 1 -19.41 8.63 -36.96
C MET A 1 -18.70 8.54 -35.60
N LEU A 2 -18.79 9.57 -34.74
CA LEU A 2 -18.17 9.58 -33.39
C LEU A 2 -18.65 8.45 -32.45
N ALA A 3 -19.93 8.09 -32.49
CA ALA A 3 -20.50 7.06 -31.60
C ALA A 3 -19.90 5.66 -31.84
N MET A 4 -19.64 5.30 -33.10
CA MET A 4 -19.03 4.01 -33.43
C MET A 4 -17.58 3.94 -32.96
N LEU A 5 -16.81 5.02 -33.17
CA LEU A 5 -15.43 5.10 -32.69
C LEU A 5 -15.35 5.04 -31.16
N ALA A 6 -16.28 5.69 -30.47
CA ALA A 6 -16.38 5.61 -29.00
C ALA A 6 -16.72 4.18 -28.52
N ALA A 7 -17.60 3.48 -29.22
CA ALA A 7 -17.96 2.10 -28.90
C ALA A 7 -16.77 1.15 -29.06
N VAL A 8 -16.00 1.29 -30.16
CA VAL A 8 -14.78 0.50 -30.40
C VAL A 8 -13.73 0.79 -29.33
N ALA A 9 -13.46 2.07 -29.04
CA ALA A 9 -12.50 2.44 -28.00
C ALA A 9 -12.85 1.88 -26.62
N LYS A 10 -14.15 1.80 -26.29
CA LYS A 10 -14.62 1.19 -25.05
C LYS A 10 -14.38 -0.31 -25.03
N MET A 11 -14.76 -1.02 -26.08
CA MET A 11 -14.53 -2.47 -26.21
C MET A 11 -13.04 -2.83 -26.05
N GLU A 12 -12.14 -2.10 -26.71
CA GLU A 12 -10.69 -2.33 -26.60
C GLU A 12 -10.17 -2.07 -25.18
N ARG A 13 -10.69 -1.05 -24.49
CA ARG A 13 -10.33 -0.77 -23.11
C ARG A 13 -10.80 -1.89 -22.18
N ASP A 14 -12.00 -2.39 -22.37
CA ASP A 14 -12.56 -3.47 -21.56
C ASP A 14 -11.73 -4.76 -21.73
N LEU A 15 -11.36 -5.13 -22.97
CA LEU A 15 -10.47 -6.25 -23.26
C LEU A 15 -9.08 -6.09 -22.61
N ASN A 16 -8.54 -4.88 -22.59
CA ASN A 16 -7.26 -4.60 -21.92
C ASN A 16 -7.38 -4.74 -20.39
N VAL A 17 -8.47 -4.28 -19.79
CA VAL A 17 -8.73 -4.42 -18.36
C VAL A 17 -8.86 -5.89 -17.97
N GLU A 18 -9.60 -6.68 -18.75
CA GLU A 18 -9.74 -8.12 -18.53
C GLU A 18 -8.38 -8.83 -18.56
N ARG A 19 -7.54 -8.49 -19.53
CA ARG A 19 -6.17 -9.05 -19.63
C ARG A 19 -5.32 -8.68 -18.41
N ILE A 20 -5.37 -7.42 -17.96
CA ILE A 20 -4.63 -6.97 -16.78
C ILE A 20 -5.12 -7.74 -15.55
N GLN A 21 -6.43 -7.90 -15.39
CA GLN A 21 -7.01 -8.62 -14.26
C GLN A 21 -6.60 -10.09 -14.25
N ALA A 22 -6.59 -10.76 -15.40
CA ALA A 22 -6.09 -12.13 -15.55
C ALA A 22 -4.58 -12.25 -15.22
N GLY A 23 -3.78 -11.25 -15.60
CA GLY A 23 -2.37 -11.18 -15.21
C GLY A 23 -2.17 -10.98 -13.71
N LEU A 24 -2.97 -10.11 -13.09
CA LEU A 24 -2.93 -9.85 -11.65
C LEU A 24 -3.38 -11.08 -10.85
N THR A 25 -4.41 -11.80 -11.29
CA THR A 25 -4.87 -13.02 -10.61
C THR A 25 -3.80 -14.10 -10.66
N ARG A 26 -3.14 -14.29 -11.81
CA ARG A 26 -1.99 -15.19 -11.93
C ARG A 26 -0.84 -14.79 -11.02
N ALA A 27 -0.44 -13.52 -11.02
CA ALA A 27 0.65 -13.03 -10.18
C ALA A 27 0.35 -13.21 -8.67
N LYS A 28 -0.92 -13.02 -8.27
CA LYS A 28 -1.37 -13.32 -6.89
C LYS A 28 -1.28 -14.81 -6.58
N ALA A 29 -1.68 -15.69 -7.50
CA ALA A 29 -1.60 -17.14 -7.32
C ALA A 29 -0.14 -17.63 -7.23
N GLU A 30 0.78 -17.00 -7.95
CA GLU A 30 2.23 -17.23 -7.86
C GLU A 30 2.85 -16.64 -6.57
N GLY A 31 2.07 -15.93 -5.74
CA GLY A 31 2.55 -15.33 -4.50
C GLY A 31 3.39 -14.06 -4.69
N LYS A 32 3.32 -13.42 -5.86
CA LYS A 32 4.06 -12.19 -6.12
C LYS A 32 3.49 -11.04 -5.29
N THR A 33 4.35 -10.38 -4.51
CA THR A 33 3.97 -9.17 -3.78
C THR A 33 3.62 -8.05 -4.75
N LEU A 34 2.36 -7.62 -4.74
CA LEU A 34 1.87 -6.51 -5.55
C LEU A 34 1.92 -5.20 -4.78
N GLY A 35 2.05 -4.09 -5.52
CA GLY A 35 2.05 -2.74 -4.95
C GLY A 35 3.43 -2.23 -4.54
N THR A 36 3.45 -1.12 -3.81
CA THR A 36 4.69 -0.49 -3.35
C THR A 36 5.37 -1.35 -2.28
N PRO A 37 6.68 -1.60 -2.37
CA PRO A 37 7.39 -2.34 -1.34
C PRO A 37 7.33 -1.62 0.01
N ALA A 38 7.24 -2.39 1.10
CA ALA A 38 7.24 -1.85 2.45
C ALA A 38 8.60 -1.18 2.74
N LYS A 39 8.58 0.11 3.09
CA LYS A 39 9.80 0.86 3.47
C LYS A 39 10.33 0.54 4.87
N THR A 40 9.73 -0.42 5.58
CA THR A 40 10.10 -0.78 6.95
C THR A 40 10.10 -2.28 7.15
N THR A 41 11.07 -2.77 7.90
CA THR A 41 11.17 -4.18 8.32
C THR A 41 10.19 -4.48 9.46
N LEU A 42 9.93 -5.76 9.71
CA LEU A 42 9.05 -6.19 10.80
C LEU A 42 9.60 -5.78 12.18
N GLU A 43 10.90 -5.92 12.39
CA GLU A 43 11.58 -5.49 13.61
C GLU A 43 11.43 -3.99 13.87
N GLN A 44 11.60 -3.17 12.82
CA GLN A 44 11.39 -1.73 12.93
C GLN A 44 9.94 -1.38 13.27
N ARG A 45 8.96 -2.18 12.81
CA ARG A 45 7.56 -1.97 13.18
C ARG A 45 7.32 -2.28 14.66
N GLN A 46 7.86 -3.40 15.15
CA GLN A 46 7.78 -3.76 16.56
C GLN A 46 8.44 -2.70 17.45
N ALA A 47 9.65 -2.25 17.10
CA ALA A 47 10.37 -1.20 17.82
C ALA A 47 9.55 0.10 17.92
N LYS A 48 8.87 0.51 16.84
CA LYS A 48 7.98 1.68 16.84
C LYS A 48 6.79 1.53 17.80
N VAL A 49 6.17 0.35 17.82
CA VAL A 49 5.04 0.06 18.71
C VAL A 49 5.49 0.05 20.18
N HIS A 50 6.62 -0.59 20.49
CA HIS A 50 7.20 -0.60 21.83
C HIS A 50 7.61 0.80 22.30
N GLY A 51 8.30 1.57 21.46
CA GLY A 51 8.70 2.94 21.79
C GLY A 51 7.49 3.86 22.04
N TYR A 52 6.43 3.69 21.25
CA TYR A 52 5.17 4.42 21.47
C TYR A 52 4.49 4.02 22.77
N ALA A 53 4.42 2.72 23.11
CA ALA A 53 3.87 2.24 24.37
C ALA A 53 4.63 2.80 25.59
N ASN A 54 5.95 2.98 25.46
CA ASN A 54 6.82 3.58 26.46
C ASN A 54 6.71 5.12 26.54
N LYS A 55 5.73 5.74 25.85
CA LYS A 55 5.50 7.20 25.81
C LYS A 55 6.71 8.01 25.33
N GLN A 56 7.60 7.42 24.54
CA GLN A 56 8.71 8.13 23.93
C GLN A 56 8.22 9.12 22.86
N SER A 57 9.03 10.15 22.59
CA SER A 57 8.71 11.16 21.59
C SER A 57 8.60 10.54 20.20
N VAL A 58 7.41 10.63 19.60
CA VAL A 58 7.15 10.15 18.22
C VAL A 58 8.09 10.80 17.20
N SER A 59 8.44 12.07 17.41
CA SER A 59 9.35 12.79 16.51
C SER A 59 10.77 12.23 16.54
N GLU A 60 11.24 11.80 17.72
CA GLU A 60 12.57 11.20 17.88
C GLU A 60 12.61 9.79 17.32
N LEU A 61 11.60 8.98 17.62
CA LEU A 61 11.47 7.62 17.07
C LEU A 61 11.34 7.62 15.54
N ALA A 62 10.60 8.58 14.98
CA ALA A 62 10.47 8.71 13.53
C ALA A 62 11.82 9.02 12.86
N LYS A 63 12.60 9.94 13.44
CA LYS A 63 13.96 10.26 12.98
C LYS A 63 14.90 9.07 13.10
N LEU A 64 14.88 8.37 14.23
CA LEU A 64 15.71 7.18 14.48
C LEU A 64 15.48 6.10 13.42
N HIS A 65 14.25 5.91 12.98
CA HIS A 65 13.88 4.94 11.96
C HIS A 65 13.83 5.50 10.53
N GLY A 66 14.27 6.74 10.31
CA GLY A 66 14.32 7.37 8.99
C GLY A 66 12.96 7.48 8.29
N VAL A 67 11.87 7.55 9.04
CA VAL A 67 10.50 7.65 8.50
C VAL A 67 9.84 8.98 8.87
N SER A 68 8.85 9.40 8.08
CA SER A 68 8.01 10.54 8.46
C SER A 68 7.12 10.20 9.66
N ARG A 69 6.67 11.23 10.40
CA ARG A 69 5.67 11.08 11.48
C ARG A 69 4.39 10.42 10.97
N ALA A 70 3.96 10.71 9.75
CA ALA A 70 2.80 10.08 9.12
C ALA A 70 3.00 8.57 8.95
N THR A 71 4.14 8.15 8.38
CA THR A 71 4.49 6.74 8.24
C THR A 71 4.65 6.03 9.58
N PHE A 72 5.12 6.74 10.62
CA PHE A 72 5.15 6.20 11.98
C PHE A 72 3.75 5.88 12.50
N PHE A 73 2.79 6.81 12.37
CA PHE A 73 1.42 6.57 12.81
C PHE A 73 0.69 5.51 11.99
N THR A 74 1.00 5.32 10.70
CA THR A 74 0.44 4.19 9.93
C THR A 74 0.80 2.84 10.55
N VAL A 75 1.97 2.72 11.18
CA VAL A 75 2.42 1.49 11.83
C VAL A 75 1.79 1.32 13.22
N VAL A 76 1.75 2.40 14.00
CA VAL A 76 1.28 2.37 15.40
C VAL A 76 -0.25 2.41 15.51
N ARG A 77 -0.92 3.08 14.57
CA ARG A 77 -2.38 3.21 14.49
C ARG A 77 -2.84 2.78 13.10
N PRO A 78 -2.92 1.46 12.82
CA PRO A 78 -3.49 1.00 11.57
C PRO A 78 -4.92 1.55 11.41
N SER A 79 -5.34 1.78 10.17
CA SER A 79 -6.54 2.53 9.74
C SER A 79 -7.90 1.94 10.18
N GLY A 80 -7.94 1.06 11.19
CA GLY A 80 -9.13 0.53 11.83
C GLY A 80 -9.33 0.97 13.30
N THR A 81 -8.35 1.61 13.94
CA THR A 81 -8.46 2.02 15.35
C THR A 81 -9.09 3.41 15.49
N LYS A 82 -10.42 3.47 15.37
CA LYS A 82 -11.21 4.61 15.86
C LYS A 82 -11.08 4.65 17.39
N VAL A 83 -10.67 5.79 17.92
CA VAL A 83 -10.90 6.17 19.33
C VAL A 83 -12.16 7.00 19.32
#